data_AF-A0A842CF94-F1
#
_entry.id   AF-A0A842CF94-F1
#
_cell.length_a   1.000
_cell.length_b   1.000
_cell.length_c   1.000
_cell.angle_alpha   90.00
_cell.angle_beta   90.00
_cell.angle_gamma   90.00
#
_symmetry.space_group_name_H-M   'P 1'
#
loop_
_entity.id
_entity.type
_entity.pdbx_description
1 polymer ?
#
loop_
_entity_poly.entity_id
_entity_poly.type
_entity_poly.pdbx_seq_one_letter_code
_entity_poly.pdbx_strand_id
1 'polypeptide(L)'
;MDNEKIATQEKAIWEEFLSGASAEDLFRSVVTASYGDISLDSPLTKKIVNDASVDKAVALAFYWRLAPRYKKQYATIQDVPEWLQEEYQLITILEEKFVNGFYQKEEIYYDPKSDFGTDWTMDYLECDPEKTLPGVMEQAINGDAFVDEPYDVFEDGLPFALAERVSELY
;
A
#
# COMPACT_ATOMS: atom_id res chain seq x y z
N MET A 1 1.53 26.61 -14.13
CA MET A 1 0.74 25.52 -14.75
C MET A 1 -0.58 25.40 -13.99
N ASP A 2 -1.60 24.84 -14.61
CA ASP A 2 -2.87 24.56 -13.95
C ASP A 2 -2.73 23.27 -13.12
N ASN A 3 -2.80 23.38 -11.79
CA ASN A 3 -2.59 22.23 -10.88
C ASN A 3 -3.58 21.09 -11.17
N GLU A 4 -4.79 21.41 -11.64
CA GLU A 4 -5.79 20.42 -12.02
C GLU A 4 -5.35 19.62 -13.25
N LYS A 5 -4.67 20.28 -14.19
CA LYS A 5 -4.12 19.63 -15.38
C LYS A 5 -2.98 18.68 -15.03
N ILE A 6 -2.06 19.10 -14.15
CA ILE A 6 -0.95 18.26 -13.68
C ILE A 6 -1.50 16.99 -13.01
N ALA A 7 -2.41 17.13 -12.04
CA ALA A 7 -3.02 16.00 -11.35
C ALA A 7 -3.75 15.05 -12.32
N THR A 8 -4.41 15.60 -13.35
CA THR A 8 -5.07 14.78 -14.39
C THR A 8 -4.06 13.98 -15.22
N GLN A 9 -2.92 14.57 -15.57
CA GLN A 9 -1.88 13.91 -16.35
C GLN A 9 -1.15 12.84 -15.55
N GLU A 10 -0.80 13.13 -14.30
CA GLU A 10 -0.20 12.15 -13.39
C GLU A 10 -1.12 10.95 -13.18
N LYS A 11 -2.40 11.20 -12.91
CA LYS A 11 -3.41 10.14 -12.79
C LYS A 11 -3.47 9.25 -14.03
N ALA A 12 -3.39 9.83 -15.23
CA ALA A 12 -3.40 9.06 -16.47
C ALA A 12 -2.16 8.17 -16.63
N ILE A 13 -0.98 8.61 -16.17
CA ILE A 13 0.25 7.80 -16.17
C ILE A 13 0.10 6.58 -15.25
N TRP A 14 -0.44 6.80 -14.05
CA TRP A 14 -0.74 5.71 -13.13
C TRP A 14 -1.77 4.73 -13.68
N GLU A 15 -2.86 5.22 -14.28
CA GLU A 15 -3.90 4.36 -14.87
C GLU A 15 -3.36 3.55 -16.06
N GLU A 16 -2.49 4.14 -16.89
CA GLU A 16 -1.76 3.46 -17.97
C GLU A 16 -0.97 2.26 -17.40
N PHE A 17 -0.14 2.50 -16.38
CA PHE A 17 0.65 1.46 -15.72
C PHE A 17 -0.21 0.36 -15.10
N LEU A 18 -1.19 0.74 -14.27
CA LEU A 18 -2.00 -0.19 -13.49
C LEU A 18 -2.91 -1.08 -14.36
N SER A 19 -3.19 -0.68 -15.60
CA SER A 19 -3.99 -1.47 -16.55
C SER A 19 -3.31 -2.77 -16.99
N GLY A 20 -1.98 -2.80 -16.97
CA GLY A 20 -1.16 -3.96 -17.38
C GLY A 20 -0.27 -4.52 -16.28
N ALA A 21 -0.26 -3.91 -15.09
CA ALA A 21 0.62 -4.31 -13.99
C ALA A 21 0.35 -5.76 -13.53
N SER A 22 1.42 -6.55 -13.45
CA SER A 22 1.42 -7.87 -12.83
C SER A 22 1.32 -7.78 -11.30
N ALA A 23 1.15 -8.92 -10.62
CA ALA A 23 1.22 -8.96 -9.16
C ALA A 23 2.60 -8.46 -8.65
N GLU A 24 3.68 -8.83 -9.33
CA GLU A 24 5.03 -8.36 -9.00
C GLU A 24 5.15 -6.85 -9.20
N ASP A 25 4.63 -6.30 -10.30
CA ASP A 25 4.68 -4.85 -10.55
C ASP A 25 3.93 -4.06 -9.47
N LEU A 26 2.75 -4.55 -9.06
CA LEU A 26 2.01 -3.95 -7.95
C LEU A 26 2.77 -4.06 -6.63
N PHE A 27 3.44 -5.19 -6.38
CA PHE A 27 4.27 -5.36 -5.20
C PHE A 27 5.44 -4.37 -5.20
N ARG A 28 6.15 -4.24 -6.34
CA ARG A 28 7.22 -3.26 -6.53
C ARG A 28 6.73 -1.83 -6.33
N SER A 29 5.56 -1.49 -6.85
CA SER A 29 4.92 -0.20 -6.62
C SER A 29 4.70 0.07 -5.15
N VAL A 30 4.12 -0.88 -4.42
CA VAL A 30 3.84 -0.74 -2.99
C VAL A 30 5.13 -0.53 -2.17
N VAL A 31 6.20 -1.27 -2.47
CA VAL A 31 7.42 -1.19 -1.65
C VAL A 31 8.33 0.00 -1.98
N THR A 32 8.06 0.70 -3.09
CA THR A 32 8.80 1.89 -3.52
C THR A 32 7.99 3.19 -3.48
N ALA A 33 6.68 3.11 -3.26
CA ALA A 33 5.82 4.30 -3.19
C ALA A 33 6.26 5.27 -2.10
N SER A 34 6.12 6.56 -2.39
CA SER A 34 6.13 7.59 -1.35
C SER A 34 4.79 7.57 -0.60
N TYR A 35 4.82 7.27 0.69
CA TYR A 35 3.62 7.19 1.53
C TYR A 35 3.12 8.55 2.02
N GLY A 36 3.81 9.65 1.67
CA GLY A 36 3.39 11.01 2.01
C GLY A 36 2.16 11.50 1.24
N ASP A 37 1.92 10.96 0.03
CA ASP A 37 0.87 11.41 -0.89
C ASP A 37 -0.23 10.34 -1.11
N ILE A 38 -0.19 9.24 -0.34
CA ILE A 38 -1.16 8.15 -0.48
C ILE A 38 -2.50 8.54 0.16
N SER A 39 -3.52 8.57 -0.69
CA SER A 39 -4.92 8.84 -0.32
C SER A 39 -5.83 7.71 -0.81
N LEU A 40 -7.08 7.69 -0.34
CA LEU A 40 -8.14 6.81 -0.86
C LEU A 40 -8.42 7.08 -2.34
N ASP A 41 -8.14 8.29 -2.80
CA ASP A 41 -8.39 8.69 -4.18
C ASP A 41 -7.24 8.39 -5.15
N SER A 42 -6.04 8.08 -4.63
CA SER A 42 -4.89 7.74 -5.45
C SER A 42 -5.14 6.47 -6.28
N PRO A 43 -4.60 6.39 -7.52
CA PRO A 43 -4.84 5.25 -8.40
C PRO A 43 -4.39 3.90 -7.80
N LEU A 44 -3.23 3.86 -7.14
CA LEU A 44 -2.71 2.65 -6.50
C LEU A 44 -3.63 2.17 -5.37
N THR A 45 -4.07 3.06 -4.48
CA THR A 45 -5.01 2.71 -3.41
C THR A 45 -6.33 2.20 -4.00
N LYS A 46 -6.87 2.88 -5.01
CA LYS A 46 -8.11 2.45 -5.67
C LYS A 46 -7.97 1.06 -6.28
N LYS A 47 -6.82 0.74 -6.89
CA LYS A 47 -6.54 -0.60 -7.42
C LYS A 47 -6.56 -1.63 -6.30
N ILE A 48 -5.79 -1.42 -5.22
CA ILE A 48 -5.66 -2.37 -4.12
C ILE A 48 -6.99 -2.57 -3.36
N VAL A 49 -7.73 -1.50 -3.13
CA VAL A 49 -8.98 -1.57 -2.36
C VAL A 49 -10.13 -2.18 -3.18
N ASN A 50 -10.21 -1.92 -4.49
CA ASN A 50 -11.40 -2.27 -5.27
C ASN A 50 -11.26 -3.54 -6.12
N ASP A 51 -10.05 -4.05 -6.33
CA ASP A 51 -9.80 -5.19 -7.22
C ASP A 51 -9.45 -6.48 -6.43
N ALA A 52 -10.38 -7.43 -6.39
CA ALA A 52 -10.20 -8.73 -5.71
C ALA A 52 -9.12 -9.62 -6.36
N SER A 53 -8.68 -9.30 -7.58
CA SER A 53 -7.62 -10.01 -8.28
C SER A 53 -6.21 -9.57 -7.89
N VAL A 54 -6.08 -8.55 -7.03
CA VAL A 54 -4.82 -8.15 -6.38
C VAL A 54 -4.35 -9.29 -5.47
N ASP A 55 -3.04 -9.52 -5.48
CA ASP A 55 -2.42 -10.53 -4.65
C ASP A 55 -2.45 -10.16 -3.16
N LYS A 56 -2.68 -11.14 -2.28
CA LYS A 56 -2.67 -10.93 -0.83
C LYS A 56 -1.36 -10.29 -0.36
N ALA A 57 -0.21 -10.69 -0.91
CA ALA A 57 1.08 -10.11 -0.55
C ALA A 57 1.14 -8.61 -0.82
N VAL A 58 0.58 -8.17 -1.96
CA VAL A 58 0.51 -6.74 -2.33
C VAL A 58 -0.34 -5.97 -1.31
N ALA A 59 -1.53 -6.49 -1.00
CA ALA A 59 -2.42 -5.86 -0.02
C ALA A 59 -1.78 -5.80 1.37
N LEU A 60 -1.07 -6.86 1.78
CA LEU A 60 -0.43 -6.93 3.09
C LEU A 60 0.79 -6.01 3.20
N ALA A 61 1.63 -5.96 2.16
CA ALA A 61 2.77 -5.03 2.11
C ALA A 61 2.29 -3.57 2.14
N PHE A 62 1.21 -3.27 1.45
CA PHE A 62 0.62 -1.93 1.43
C PHE A 62 0.10 -1.53 2.82
N TYR A 63 -0.59 -2.45 3.49
CA TYR A 63 -1.07 -2.25 4.85
C TYR A 63 0.04 -1.91 5.84
N TRP A 64 1.14 -2.69 5.86
CA TRP A 64 2.20 -2.47 6.85
C TRP A 64 2.97 -1.19 6.63
N ARG A 65 3.19 -0.79 5.37
CA ARG A 65 3.89 0.45 5.02
C ARG A 65 3.07 1.71 5.30
N LEU A 66 1.76 1.59 5.49
CA LEU A 66 0.89 2.66 5.98
C LEU A 66 1.00 2.91 7.50
N ALA A 67 1.90 2.22 8.20
CA ALA A 67 2.14 2.35 9.63
C ALA A 67 0.85 2.12 10.49
N PRO A 68 0.20 0.95 10.38
CA PRO A 68 -1.14 0.73 10.90
C PRO A 68 -1.23 0.90 12.42
N ARG A 69 -0.17 0.57 13.18
CA ARG A 69 -0.13 0.79 14.64
C ARG A 69 -0.28 2.26 15.02
N TYR A 70 0.42 3.14 14.31
CA TYR A 70 0.29 4.59 14.52
C TYR A 70 -1.10 5.08 14.11
N LYS A 71 -1.60 4.66 12.95
CA LYS A 71 -2.90 5.14 12.44
C LYS A 71 -4.08 4.63 13.27
N LYS A 72 -4.01 3.41 13.81
CA LYS A 72 -5.08 2.76 14.58
C LYS A 72 -4.91 2.86 16.11
N GLN A 73 -4.09 3.80 16.60
CA GLN A 73 -3.93 4.05 18.04
C GLN A 73 -5.20 4.62 18.72
N TYR A 74 -6.20 5.02 17.94
CA TYR A 74 -7.45 5.61 18.40
C TYR A 74 -8.57 4.57 18.51
N ALA A 75 -9.49 4.75 19.46
CA ALA A 75 -10.55 3.79 19.71
C ALA A 75 -11.63 3.79 18.62
N THR A 76 -11.99 4.98 18.15
CA THR A 76 -13.01 5.19 17.13
C THR A 76 -12.54 6.29 16.17
N ILE A 77 -13.13 6.36 14.98
CA ILE A 77 -12.80 7.42 14.02
C ILE A 77 -13.11 8.82 14.57
N GLN A 78 -14.07 8.96 15.49
CA GLN A 78 -14.39 10.23 16.14
C GLN A 78 -13.26 10.75 17.05
N ASP A 79 -12.40 9.84 17.52
CA ASP A 79 -11.23 10.19 18.34
C ASP A 79 -9.99 10.53 17.48
N VAL A 80 -10.05 10.26 16.18
CA VAL A 80 -8.95 10.47 15.23
C VAL A 80 -8.92 11.94 14.79
N PRO A 81 -7.77 12.63 14.85
CA PRO A 81 -7.59 13.96 14.27
C PRO A 81 -8.02 13.99 12.79
N GLU A 82 -8.70 15.05 12.36
CA GLU A 82 -9.29 15.14 11.01
C GLU A 82 -8.29 14.80 9.88
N TRP A 83 -7.05 15.30 9.99
CA TRP A 83 -5.97 15.05 9.03
C TRP A 83 -5.50 13.59 8.95
N LEU A 84 -5.92 12.74 9.89
CA LEU A 84 -5.54 11.33 10.02
C LEU A 84 -6.71 10.38 9.76
N GLN A 85 -7.93 10.91 9.63
CA GLN A 85 -9.15 10.10 9.49
C GLN A 85 -9.18 9.29 8.19
N GLU A 86 -8.67 9.85 7.10
CA GLU A 86 -8.62 9.14 5.81
C GLU A 86 -7.72 7.92 5.88
N GLU A 87 -6.52 8.05 6.43
CA GLU A 87 -5.59 6.93 6.59
C GLU A 87 -6.14 5.88 7.58
N TYR A 88 -6.79 6.32 8.66
CA TYR A 88 -7.51 5.41 9.56
C TYR A 88 -8.59 4.60 8.83
N GLN A 89 -9.36 5.24 7.94
CA GLN A 89 -10.37 4.58 7.12
C GLN A 89 -9.74 3.59 6.14
N LEU A 90 -8.68 3.99 5.45
CA LEU A 90 -7.96 3.12 4.51
C LEU A 90 -7.46 1.85 5.21
N ILE A 91 -6.77 2.00 6.35
CA ILE A 91 -6.31 0.88 7.17
C ILE A 91 -7.48 -0.04 7.54
N THR A 92 -8.60 0.53 8.01
CA THR A 92 -9.80 -0.23 8.38
C THR A 92 -10.39 -1.01 7.19
N ILE A 93 -10.45 -0.40 6.01
CA ILE A 93 -10.93 -1.06 4.78
C ILE A 93 -10.03 -2.24 4.39
N LEU A 94 -8.71 -2.06 4.47
CA LEU A 94 -7.75 -3.12 4.17
C LEU A 94 -7.89 -4.29 5.15
N GLU A 95 -8.01 -4.01 6.45
CA GLU A 95 -8.26 -5.03 7.49
C GLU A 95 -9.52 -5.83 7.20
N GLU A 96 -10.65 -5.14 6.95
CA GLU A 96 -11.93 -5.79 6.65
C GLU A 96 -11.84 -6.67 5.40
N LYS A 97 -11.22 -6.17 4.33
CA LYS A 97 -11.08 -6.93 3.07
C LYS A 97 -10.18 -8.14 3.25
N PHE A 98 -9.05 -7.97 3.93
CA PHE A 98 -8.10 -9.04 4.14
C PHE A 98 -8.70 -10.15 5.02
N VAL A 99 -9.31 -9.79 6.15
CA VAL A 99 -9.94 -10.74 7.09
C VAL A 99 -11.10 -11.49 6.46
N ASN A 100 -11.90 -10.82 5.62
CA ASN A 100 -13.03 -11.46 4.93
C ASN A 100 -12.61 -12.25 3.68
N GLY A 101 -11.31 -12.36 3.39
CA GLY A 101 -10.79 -13.11 2.26
C GLY A 101 -11.17 -12.49 0.92
N PHE A 102 -11.20 -11.16 0.79
CA PHE A 102 -11.48 -10.47 -0.48
C PHE A 102 -10.43 -10.79 -1.55
N TYR A 103 -9.15 -10.82 -1.17
CA TYR A 103 -8.01 -11.13 -2.04
C TYR A 103 -7.86 -12.65 -2.21
N GLN A 104 -8.04 -13.15 -3.42
CA GLN A 104 -8.05 -14.60 -3.70
C GLN A 104 -6.69 -15.16 -4.13
N LYS A 105 -5.79 -14.31 -4.60
CA LYS A 105 -4.47 -14.73 -5.08
C LYS A 105 -3.44 -14.75 -3.96
N GLU A 106 -2.52 -15.69 -4.07
CA GLU A 106 -1.46 -15.97 -3.09
C GLU A 106 -0.21 -16.47 -3.83
N GLU A 107 0.23 -15.70 -4.83
CA GLU A 107 1.31 -16.03 -5.74
C GLU A 107 2.67 -15.60 -5.17
N ILE A 108 2.71 -14.47 -4.46
CA ILE A 108 3.95 -13.84 -3.97
C ILE A 108 4.19 -14.21 -2.50
N TYR A 109 5.44 -14.57 -2.19
CA TYR A 109 5.91 -14.67 -0.82
C TYR A 109 6.04 -13.27 -0.20
N TYR A 110 5.49 -13.08 0.99
CA TYR A 110 5.71 -11.85 1.75
C TYR A 110 5.63 -12.11 3.25
N ASP A 111 6.62 -11.66 3.99
CA ASP A 111 6.62 -11.66 5.45
C ASP A 111 6.84 -10.23 5.97
N PRO A 112 5.86 -9.61 6.65
CA PRO A 112 6.02 -8.26 7.18
C PRO A 112 7.12 -8.16 8.25
N LYS A 113 7.61 -9.29 8.76
CA LYS A 113 8.70 -9.36 9.75
C LYS A 113 10.09 -9.41 9.11
N SER A 114 10.17 -9.51 7.79
CA SER A 114 11.45 -9.61 7.08
C SER A 114 11.41 -8.99 5.68
N ASP A 115 10.64 -7.93 5.47
CA ASP A 115 10.52 -7.23 4.19
C ASP A 115 11.84 -6.50 3.87
N PHE A 116 12.64 -7.07 2.96
CA PHE A 116 13.99 -6.60 2.63
C PHE A 116 14.87 -6.33 3.87
N GLY A 117 14.73 -7.19 4.88
CA GLY A 117 15.46 -7.07 6.15
C GLY A 117 14.83 -6.13 7.19
N THR A 118 13.66 -5.56 6.89
CA THR A 118 12.87 -4.73 7.81
C THR A 118 11.75 -5.53 8.45
N ASP A 119 11.56 -5.38 9.77
CA ASP A 119 10.40 -5.90 10.49
C ASP A 119 9.41 -4.78 10.72
N TRP A 120 8.42 -4.65 9.84
CA TRP A 120 7.37 -3.62 9.94
C TRP A 120 6.44 -3.84 11.13
N THR A 121 6.40 -5.05 11.70
CA THR A 121 5.53 -5.36 12.84
C THR A 121 6.01 -4.73 14.13
N MET A 122 7.27 -4.27 14.14
CA MET A 122 7.95 -3.61 15.25
C MET A 122 7.84 -2.08 15.22
N ASP A 123 7.29 -1.49 14.16
CA ASP A 123 7.09 -0.04 14.08
C ASP A 123 5.97 0.42 15.02
N TYR A 124 6.21 1.52 15.75
CA TYR A 124 5.24 2.15 16.66
C TYR A 124 4.69 1.22 17.76
N LEU A 125 5.52 0.37 18.36
CA LEU A 125 5.13 -0.50 19.48
C LEU A 125 4.68 0.27 20.74
N GLU A 126 5.11 1.52 20.88
CA GLU A 126 4.71 2.41 21.96
C GLU A 126 3.26 2.91 21.84
N CYS A 127 2.68 2.87 20.64
CA CYS A 127 1.27 3.14 20.42
C CYS A 127 0.48 1.92 20.90
N ASP A 128 -0.29 2.08 21.99
CA ASP A 128 -1.01 1.00 22.69
C ASP A 128 -1.72 0.03 21.71
N PRO A 129 -1.17 -1.17 21.49
CA PRO A 129 -1.65 -2.09 20.46
C PRO A 129 -2.88 -2.87 20.91
N GLU A 130 -3.40 -2.70 22.14
CA GLU A 130 -4.50 -3.51 22.69
C GLU A 130 -5.87 -3.27 22.05
N LYS A 131 -5.99 -2.39 21.05
CA LYS A 131 -7.18 -2.30 20.16
C LYS A 131 -6.98 -2.96 18.79
N THR A 132 -5.83 -3.62 18.65
CA THR A 132 -5.45 -4.81 17.90
C THR A 132 -5.83 -4.84 16.43
N LEU A 133 -4.84 -4.48 15.63
CA LEU A 133 -4.66 -4.96 14.26
C LEU A 133 -5.00 -6.47 14.19
N PRO A 134 -5.72 -6.95 13.17
CA PRO A 134 -6.06 -8.36 13.08
C PRO A 134 -4.80 -9.23 13.04
N GLY A 135 -4.71 -10.25 13.90
CA GLY A 135 -3.51 -11.09 13.99
C GLY A 135 -3.12 -11.81 12.68
N VAL A 136 -4.07 -11.96 11.74
CA VAL A 136 -3.79 -12.47 10.39
C VAL A 136 -2.90 -11.53 9.58
N MET A 137 -2.89 -10.23 9.89
CA MET A 137 -2.03 -9.24 9.22
C MET A 137 -0.56 -9.43 9.58
N GLU A 138 -0.24 -10.08 10.71
CA GLU A 138 1.16 -10.35 11.08
C GLU A 138 1.69 -11.68 10.51
N GLN A 139 0.88 -12.38 9.71
CA GLN A 139 1.23 -13.68 9.16
C GLN A 139 1.86 -13.53 7.78
N ALA A 140 2.92 -14.30 7.53
CA ALA A 140 3.52 -14.39 6.22
C ALA A 140 2.55 -15.01 5.20
N ILE A 141 2.62 -14.51 3.98
CA ILE A 141 1.99 -15.07 2.78
C ILE A 141 2.98 -16.03 2.16
N ASN A 142 2.56 -17.29 2.00
CA ASN A 142 3.43 -18.38 1.55
C ASN A 142 3.29 -18.62 0.04
N GLY A 143 3.36 -17.55 -0.75
CA GLY A 143 3.43 -17.67 -2.21
C GLY A 143 4.77 -18.24 -2.67
N ASP A 144 4.81 -18.73 -3.91
CA ASP A 144 6.00 -19.37 -4.50
C ASP A 144 6.95 -18.36 -5.18
N ALA A 145 6.45 -17.17 -5.54
CA ALA A 145 7.23 -16.14 -6.20
C ALA A 145 7.91 -15.22 -5.19
N PHE A 146 9.21 -15.00 -5.36
CA PHE A 146 9.98 -14.03 -4.57
C PHE A 146 10.27 -12.81 -5.44
N VAL A 147 9.93 -11.63 -4.95
CA VAL A 147 10.21 -10.36 -5.64
C VAL A 147 11.48 -9.77 -5.04
N ASP A 148 12.50 -9.60 -5.87
CA ASP A 148 13.74 -8.91 -5.47
C ASP A 148 13.50 -7.43 -5.17
N GLU A 149 14.39 -6.84 -4.38
CA GLU A 149 14.36 -5.43 -4.02
C GLU A 149 14.41 -4.54 -5.28
N PRO A 150 13.38 -3.70 -5.54
CA PRO A 150 13.18 -3.09 -6.86
C PRO A 150 13.78 -1.69 -7.01
N TYR A 151 14.73 -1.29 -6.16
CA TYR A 151 15.29 0.07 -6.16
C TYR A 151 16.13 0.41 -7.40
N ASP A 152 16.39 -0.54 -8.28
CA ASP A 152 17.06 -0.36 -9.57
C ASP A 152 16.11 -0.32 -10.77
N VAL A 153 14.80 -0.44 -10.54
CA VAL A 153 13.78 -0.45 -11.61
C VAL A 153 12.56 0.43 -11.33
N PHE A 154 12.26 0.71 -10.06
CA PHE A 154 11.10 1.50 -9.62
C PHE A 154 11.50 2.66 -8.71
N GLU A 155 10.81 3.78 -8.85
CA GLU A 155 10.90 4.98 -8.00
C GLU A 155 9.49 5.54 -7.78
N ASP A 156 9.20 6.00 -6.57
CA ASP A 156 7.90 6.59 -6.18
C ASP A 156 6.69 5.72 -6.58
N GLY A 157 6.88 4.40 -6.56
CA GLY A 157 5.84 3.43 -6.86
C GLY A 157 5.60 3.17 -8.36
N LEU A 158 6.38 3.75 -9.26
CA LEU A 158 6.30 3.55 -10.70
C LEU A 158 7.62 3.02 -11.27
N PRO A 159 7.60 2.30 -12.41
CA PRO A 159 8.82 2.07 -13.19
C PRO A 159 9.50 3.39 -13.52
N PHE A 160 10.84 3.45 -13.52
CA PHE A 160 11.60 4.71 -13.70
C PHE A 160 11.14 5.56 -14.90
N ALA A 161 10.88 4.93 -16.05
CA ALA A 161 10.43 5.66 -17.25
C ALA A 161 9.08 6.36 -17.07
N LEU A 162 8.23 5.87 -16.16
CA LEU A 162 6.96 6.49 -15.82
C LEU A 162 7.10 7.49 -14.67
N ALA A 163 7.95 7.20 -13.68
CA ALA A 163 8.30 8.15 -12.62
C ALA A 163 8.92 9.44 -13.20
N GLU A 164 9.83 9.32 -14.16
CA GLU A 164 10.41 10.46 -14.88
C GLU A 164 9.33 11.29 -15.59
N ARG A 165 8.38 10.64 -16.28
CA ARG A 165 7.23 11.31 -16.91
C ARG A 165 6.36 12.08 -15.90
N VAL A 166 6.21 11.59 -14.67
CA VAL A 166 5.50 12.30 -13.60
C VAL A 166 6.33 13.50 -13.12
N SER A 167 7.63 13.31 -12.90
CA SER A 167 8.52 14.40 -12.48
C SER A 167 8.55 15.55 -13.49
N GLU A 168 8.46 15.28 -14.80
CA GLU A 168 8.43 16.30 -15.85
C GLU A 168 7.15 17.18 -15.85
N LEU A 169 6.12 16.83 -15.07
CA LEU A 169 4.90 17.62 -14.96
C LEU A 169 5.04 18.83 -14.01
N TYR A 170 6.04 18.82 -13.13
CA TYR A 170 6.24 19.81 -12.05
C TYR A 170 7.42 20.75 -12.34
#